data_AF-A0A940NV09-F1
#
_entry.id   AF-A0A940NV09-F1
#
_cell.length_a   1.000
_cell.length_b   1.000
_cell.length_c   1.000
_cell.angle_alpha   90.00
_cell.angle_beta   90.00
_cell.angle_gamma   90.00
#
_symmetry.space_group_name_H-M   'P 1'
#
loop_
_entity.id
_entity.type
_entity.pdbx_description
1 polymer ?
#
loop_
_entity_poly.entity_id
_entity_poly.type
_entity_poly.pdbx_seq_one_letter_code
_entity_poly.pdbx_strand_id
1 'polypeptide(L)'
;MAVIKGVFALKYITVIGLGASDLEQMPIGIYRALLSSDNLFLRTKDHPVVSELEKEGLQYTALDDIYEKHDAFEAVYEEIVQVICQEAEKKPVMYAVPGHPLVAERTVQLLIELEKQKEIELNIVGGQSFLDAMFASLKIDPIEGFQLVDATSIDNEILTLKQHLIICQVYDQMTASIAKLTLMEQLPDDYEVTVVTAAGSANEKIQQVPLYELDRVATINNLTSVYVPPVKNEEQTYHQFTTLRKIVETLRGPNGCPWDQKQTNASLKKYLLEEAYELLEAIDEEDDEHIIEELGDVLLQVMLHAQIGEDDGYFSIDDVIRGLSKKLIFRHPHVFGDVQVEGEQEVLSNWQALKEQEKGKERDSILSGIPKDLSGLMKAEMLQRKAAKVGFDWPELPPVLDKIKEEFHEVLEAIETKDESGIEAELGDLLFSIVNLTRFVNVDPEQAILKTNKKFETRFKFIENRLNELQKSFQDVTLEEMDAIWNEAKKVK
;
A
#
# COMPACT_ATOMS: atom_id res chain seq x y z
N MET A 1 -26.53 -2.27 -55.06
CA MET A 1 -27.31 -3.16 -54.17
C MET A 1 -27.22 -2.57 -52.77
N ALA A 2 -28.25 -1.82 -52.36
CA ALA A 2 -28.33 -1.28 -51.01
C ALA A 2 -28.66 -2.43 -50.06
N VAL A 3 -27.76 -2.72 -49.13
CA VAL A 3 -28.02 -3.67 -48.05
C VAL A 3 -28.98 -2.98 -47.09
N ILE A 4 -30.21 -3.49 -47.08
CA ILE A 4 -31.23 -3.18 -46.09
C ILE A 4 -30.65 -3.60 -44.73
N LYS A 5 -30.17 -2.63 -43.94
CA LYS A 5 -29.99 -2.85 -42.50
C LYS A 5 -31.39 -3.06 -41.94
N GLY A 6 -31.70 -4.31 -41.60
CA GLY A 6 -32.93 -4.66 -40.90
C GLY A 6 -33.07 -3.78 -39.67
N VAL A 7 -34.23 -3.15 -39.54
CA VAL A 7 -34.66 -2.53 -38.29
C VAL A 7 -34.86 -3.69 -37.31
N PHE A 8 -33.85 -4.00 -36.51
CA PHE A 8 -34.07 -4.85 -35.33
C PHE A 8 -35.06 -4.08 -34.45
N ALA A 9 -36.20 -4.70 -34.14
CA ALA A 9 -37.10 -4.16 -33.12
C ALA A 9 -36.28 -3.99 -31.84
N LEU A 10 -36.25 -2.77 -31.27
CA LEU A 10 -35.56 -2.57 -30.00
C LEU A 10 -36.19 -3.48 -28.95
N LYS A 11 -35.34 -4.20 -28.21
CA LYS A 11 -35.76 -5.10 -27.14
C LYS A 11 -36.04 -4.26 -25.89
N TYR A 12 -37.30 -4.18 -25.47
CA TYR A 12 -37.72 -3.38 -24.33
C TYR A 12 -37.72 -4.23 -23.06
N ILE A 13 -36.85 -3.89 -22.10
CA ILE A 13 -36.73 -4.60 -20.82
C ILE A 13 -36.93 -3.59 -19.69
N THR A 14 -37.91 -3.87 -18.83
CA THR A 14 -38.09 -3.14 -17.57
C THR A 14 -37.61 -4.01 -16.41
N VAL A 15 -36.59 -3.57 -15.69
CA VAL A 15 -36.14 -4.24 -14.46
C VAL A 15 -36.84 -3.64 -13.26
N ILE A 16 -37.32 -4.47 -12.35
CA ILE A 16 -38.02 -4.02 -11.13
C ILE A 16 -37.46 -4.71 -9.89
N GLY A 17 -37.26 -3.94 -8.82
CA GLY A 17 -36.77 -4.49 -7.55
C GLY A 17 -37.91 -5.01 -6.68
N LEU A 18 -37.80 -6.25 -6.20
CA LEU A 18 -38.77 -6.85 -5.27
C LEU A 18 -38.65 -6.31 -3.84
N GLY A 19 -37.59 -5.57 -3.54
CA GLY A 19 -37.28 -5.15 -2.16
C GLY A 19 -36.50 -6.22 -1.39
N ALA A 20 -36.13 -5.92 -0.15
CA ALA A 20 -35.31 -6.83 0.67
C ALA A 20 -36.11 -7.74 1.60
N SER A 21 -37.44 -7.56 1.68
CA SER A 21 -38.27 -8.11 2.75
C SER A 21 -39.66 -8.54 2.23
N ASP A 22 -40.61 -8.68 3.16
CA ASP A 22 -42.03 -8.99 2.96
C ASP A 22 -42.83 -7.88 2.24
N LEU A 23 -44.11 -8.18 1.99
CA LEU A 23 -45.00 -7.34 1.18
C LEU A 23 -45.27 -5.96 1.80
N GLU A 24 -45.21 -5.83 3.13
CA GLU A 24 -45.49 -4.57 3.83
C GLU A 24 -44.45 -3.48 3.54
N GLN A 25 -43.23 -3.88 3.16
CA GLN A 25 -42.15 -2.96 2.80
C GLN A 25 -42.13 -2.64 1.29
N MET A 26 -42.98 -3.30 0.49
CA MET A 26 -43.03 -3.05 -0.94
C MET A 26 -43.69 -1.70 -1.25
N PRO A 27 -43.02 -0.80 -1.99
CA PRO A 27 -43.66 0.44 -2.41
C PRO A 27 -44.88 0.16 -3.28
N ILE A 28 -46.01 0.82 -3.00
CA ILE A 28 -47.29 0.56 -3.68
C ILE A 28 -47.22 0.69 -5.21
N GLY A 29 -46.32 1.53 -5.73
CA GLY A 29 -46.07 1.67 -7.17
C GLY A 29 -45.47 0.39 -7.78
N ILE A 30 -44.57 -0.26 -7.06
CA ILE A 30 -43.93 -1.52 -7.46
C ILE A 30 -44.95 -2.66 -7.43
N TYR A 31 -45.69 -2.78 -6.32
CA TYR A 31 -46.76 -3.76 -6.19
C TYR A 31 -47.76 -3.70 -7.35
N ARG A 32 -48.24 -2.49 -7.69
CA ARG A 32 -49.17 -2.30 -8.82
C ARG A 32 -48.54 -2.66 -10.16
N ALA A 33 -47.28 -2.30 -10.38
CA ALA A 33 -46.56 -2.62 -11.61
C ALA A 33 -46.44 -4.14 -11.81
N LEU A 34 -46.05 -4.87 -10.75
CA LEU A 34 -45.91 -6.33 -10.77
C LEU A 34 -47.23 -7.02 -11.12
N LEU A 35 -48.34 -6.68 -10.44
CA LEU A 35 -49.65 -7.30 -10.69
C LEU A 35 -50.25 -6.94 -12.04
N SER A 36 -49.84 -5.82 -12.65
CA SER A 36 -50.29 -5.39 -13.98
C SER A 36 -49.48 -5.99 -15.13
N SER A 37 -48.43 -6.76 -14.84
CA SER A 37 -47.49 -7.25 -15.84
C SER A 37 -47.99 -8.53 -16.53
N ASP A 38 -48.07 -8.50 -17.86
CA ASP A 38 -48.43 -9.65 -18.70
C ASP A 38 -47.21 -10.51 -19.11
N ASN A 39 -45.99 -10.08 -18.73
CA ASN A 39 -44.74 -10.74 -19.13
C ASN A 39 -43.64 -10.58 -18.08
N LEU A 40 -43.90 -11.13 -16.89
CA LEU A 40 -42.99 -11.05 -15.76
C LEU A 40 -42.07 -12.27 -15.67
N PHE A 41 -40.78 -12.01 -15.55
CA PHE A 41 -39.76 -13.00 -15.23
C PHE A 41 -39.18 -12.70 -13.85
N LEU A 42 -39.06 -13.70 -12.99
CA LEU A 42 -38.36 -13.57 -11.72
C LEU A 42 -36.96 -14.16 -11.85
N ARG A 43 -35.93 -13.45 -11.35
CA ARG A 43 -34.59 -14.02 -11.21
C ARG A 43 -34.61 -15.31 -10.38
N THR A 44 -35.38 -15.31 -9.30
CA THR A 44 -35.59 -16.46 -8.43
C THR A 44 -36.94 -16.34 -7.75
N LYS A 45 -37.61 -17.46 -7.52
CA LYS A 45 -38.80 -17.56 -6.67
C LYS A 45 -38.46 -17.62 -5.18
N ASP A 46 -37.19 -17.87 -4.83
CA ASP A 46 -36.70 -17.90 -3.45
C ASP A 46 -36.53 -16.48 -2.91
N HIS A 47 -37.66 -15.83 -2.67
CA HIS A 47 -37.71 -14.47 -2.14
C HIS A 47 -38.95 -14.31 -1.23
N PRO A 48 -38.83 -13.69 -0.05
CA PRO A 48 -39.92 -13.60 0.94
C PRO A 48 -41.25 -13.12 0.37
N VAL A 49 -41.24 -12.03 -0.41
CA VAL A 49 -42.46 -11.42 -0.96
C VAL A 49 -43.19 -12.25 -2.02
N VAL A 50 -42.51 -13.17 -2.70
CA VAL A 50 -43.07 -13.86 -3.88
C VAL A 50 -44.29 -14.70 -3.48
N SER A 51 -44.19 -15.41 -2.36
CA SER A 51 -45.29 -16.27 -1.85
C SER A 51 -46.54 -15.49 -1.44
N GLU A 52 -46.41 -14.22 -1.09
CA GLU A 52 -47.53 -13.33 -0.77
C GLU A 52 -48.14 -12.76 -2.04
N LEU A 53 -47.31 -12.35 -3.01
CA LEU A 53 -47.77 -11.87 -4.31
C LEU A 53 -48.50 -12.96 -5.11
N GLU A 54 -48.10 -14.23 -5.00
CA GLU A 54 -48.84 -15.36 -5.57
C GLU A 54 -50.29 -15.43 -5.06
N LYS A 55 -50.51 -15.15 -3.76
CA LYS A 55 -51.86 -15.13 -3.17
C LYS A 55 -52.69 -13.95 -3.69
N GLU A 56 -52.03 -12.86 -4.05
CA GLU A 56 -52.62 -11.68 -4.69
C GLU A 56 -52.82 -11.85 -6.21
N GLY A 57 -52.44 -13.01 -6.78
CA GLY A 57 -52.70 -13.36 -8.18
C GLY A 57 -51.56 -13.04 -9.14
N LEU A 58 -50.33 -12.84 -8.65
CA LEU A 58 -49.15 -12.62 -9.49
C LEU A 58 -48.92 -13.82 -10.42
N GLN A 59 -48.71 -13.55 -11.71
CA GLN A 59 -48.28 -14.53 -12.70
C GLN A 59 -46.87 -14.20 -13.17
N TYR A 60 -45.99 -15.21 -13.21
CA TYR A 60 -44.60 -15.03 -13.60
C TYR A 60 -43.98 -16.30 -14.17
N THR A 61 -42.82 -16.14 -14.79
CA THR A 61 -41.90 -17.23 -15.15
C THR A 61 -40.65 -17.13 -14.29
N ALA A 62 -40.36 -18.15 -13.49
CA ALA A 62 -39.16 -18.18 -12.64
C ALA A 62 -37.96 -18.72 -13.43
N LEU A 63 -36.77 -18.18 -13.18
CA LEU A 63 -35.54 -18.59 -13.85
C LEU A 63 -34.64 -19.49 -12.98
N ASP A 64 -35.19 -20.04 -11.89
CA ASP A 64 -34.46 -20.90 -10.94
C ASP A 64 -33.84 -22.14 -11.60
N ASP A 65 -34.48 -22.70 -12.63
CA ASP A 65 -34.00 -23.88 -13.37
C ASP A 65 -32.63 -23.66 -14.05
N ILE A 66 -32.20 -22.41 -14.25
CA ILE A 66 -30.90 -22.08 -14.84
C ILE A 66 -29.77 -22.32 -13.83
N TYR A 67 -30.02 -22.15 -12.54
CA TYR A 67 -29.02 -22.38 -11.48
C TYR A 67 -28.62 -23.85 -11.38
N GLU A 68 -29.50 -24.79 -11.76
CA GLU A 68 -29.19 -26.23 -11.75
C GLU A 68 -28.33 -26.68 -12.94
N LYS A 69 -28.15 -25.84 -13.96
CA LYS A 69 -27.45 -26.20 -15.21
C LYS A 69 -25.96 -25.88 -15.21
N HIS A 70 -25.50 -25.02 -14.31
CA HIS A 70 -24.13 -24.48 -14.31
C HIS A 70 -23.46 -24.69 -12.96
N ASP A 71 -22.17 -25.02 -13.01
CA ASP A 71 -21.34 -25.16 -11.81
C ASP A 71 -20.82 -23.80 -11.28
N ALA A 72 -20.98 -22.71 -12.04
CA ALA A 72 -20.47 -21.37 -11.71
C ALA A 72 -21.54 -20.28 -11.91
N PHE A 73 -21.61 -19.32 -10.97
CA PHE A 73 -22.60 -18.25 -10.98
C PHE A 73 -22.49 -17.29 -12.18
N GLU A 74 -21.29 -17.04 -12.69
CA GLU A 74 -21.10 -16.14 -13.84
C GLU A 74 -21.84 -16.65 -15.08
N ALA A 75 -21.70 -17.94 -15.39
CA ALA A 75 -22.40 -18.58 -16.50
C ALA A 75 -23.93 -18.59 -16.30
N VAL A 76 -24.41 -18.73 -15.06
CA VAL A 76 -25.84 -18.59 -14.72
C VAL A 76 -26.35 -17.19 -15.09
N TYR A 77 -25.62 -16.14 -14.68
CA TYR A 77 -26.03 -14.77 -14.94
C TYR A 77 -26.05 -14.44 -16.44
N GLU A 78 -25.06 -14.94 -17.19
CA GLU A 78 -25.04 -14.78 -18.65
C GLU A 78 -26.22 -15.49 -19.32
N GLU A 79 -26.55 -16.74 -18.95
CA GLU A 79 -27.71 -17.45 -19.52
C GLU A 79 -29.03 -16.74 -19.16
N ILE A 80 -29.20 -16.27 -17.92
CA ILE A 80 -30.37 -15.49 -17.52
C ILE A 80 -30.56 -14.27 -18.43
N VAL A 81 -29.49 -13.50 -18.65
CA VAL A 81 -29.53 -12.29 -19.50
C VAL A 81 -29.86 -12.65 -20.95
N GLN A 82 -29.30 -13.75 -21.47
CA GLN A 82 -29.62 -14.24 -22.81
C GLN A 82 -31.10 -14.61 -22.94
N VAL A 83 -31.66 -15.34 -21.97
CA VAL A 83 -33.09 -15.72 -21.96
C VAL A 83 -33.98 -14.47 -21.93
N ILE A 84 -33.68 -13.52 -21.03
CA ILE A 84 -34.44 -12.26 -20.94
C ILE A 84 -34.39 -11.48 -22.26
N CYS A 85 -33.21 -11.39 -22.90
CA CYS A 85 -33.06 -10.74 -24.19
C CYS A 85 -33.84 -11.45 -25.30
N GLN A 86 -33.81 -12.78 -25.35
CA GLN A 86 -34.56 -13.56 -26.33
C GLN A 86 -36.08 -13.40 -26.18
N GLU A 87 -36.59 -13.32 -24.95
CA GLU A 87 -38.01 -13.07 -24.71
C GLU A 87 -38.40 -11.63 -25.04
N ALA A 88 -37.50 -10.66 -24.82
CA ALA A 88 -37.70 -9.27 -25.16
C ALA A 88 -37.76 -9.00 -26.68
N GLU A 89 -37.28 -9.93 -27.52
CA GLU A 89 -37.49 -9.88 -28.98
C GLU A 89 -38.95 -10.13 -29.37
N LYS A 90 -39.71 -10.86 -28.54
CA LYS A 90 -41.10 -11.25 -28.83
C LYS A 90 -42.10 -10.21 -28.33
N LYS A 91 -41.91 -9.74 -27.10
CA LYS A 91 -42.73 -8.71 -26.44
C LYS A 91 -41.94 -8.06 -25.31
N PRO A 92 -42.29 -6.83 -24.87
CA PRO A 92 -41.63 -6.20 -23.73
C PRO A 92 -41.60 -7.12 -22.50
N VAL A 93 -40.47 -7.16 -21.81
CA VAL A 93 -40.25 -8.02 -20.63
C VAL A 93 -40.19 -7.16 -19.37
N MET A 94 -40.89 -7.59 -18.32
CA MET A 94 -40.62 -7.14 -16.96
C MET A 94 -39.75 -8.18 -16.27
N TYR A 95 -38.57 -7.79 -15.81
CA TYR A 95 -37.63 -8.65 -15.12
C TYR A 95 -37.51 -8.21 -13.66
N ALA A 96 -37.97 -9.04 -12.73
CA ALA A 96 -37.93 -8.74 -11.31
C ALA A 96 -36.75 -9.44 -10.63
N VAL A 97 -36.02 -8.66 -9.84
CA VAL A 97 -34.83 -9.09 -9.10
C VAL A 97 -34.99 -8.83 -7.60
N PRO A 98 -34.38 -9.65 -6.73
CA PRO A 98 -34.30 -9.37 -5.29
C PRO A 98 -33.72 -7.99 -4.99
N GLY A 99 -34.21 -7.34 -3.94
CA GLY A 99 -33.64 -6.07 -3.47
C GLY A 99 -33.86 -4.91 -4.44
N HIS A 100 -32.86 -4.02 -4.49
CA HIS A 100 -32.81 -2.90 -5.43
C HIS A 100 -32.01 -3.32 -6.67
N PRO A 101 -32.48 -3.10 -7.92
CA PRO A 101 -31.83 -3.61 -9.13
C PRO A 101 -30.38 -3.19 -9.36
N LEU A 102 -29.98 -2.05 -8.78
CA LEU A 102 -28.62 -1.49 -8.87
C LEU A 102 -27.72 -1.84 -7.68
N VAL A 103 -28.17 -2.66 -6.73
CA VAL A 103 -27.39 -3.00 -5.53
C VAL A 103 -27.05 -4.48 -5.58
N ALA A 104 -25.75 -4.79 -5.79
CA ALA A 104 -25.22 -6.16 -5.74
C ALA A 104 -25.92 -7.18 -6.67
N GLU A 105 -26.42 -6.73 -7.84
CA GLU A 105 -27.16 -7.55 -8.80
C GLU A 105 -26.45 -7.62 -10.16
N ARG A 106 -25.74 -8.72 -10.42
CA ARG A 106 -24.88 -8.87 -11.61
C ARG A 106 -25.67 -8.94 -12.92
N THR A 107 -26.84 -9.57 -12.94
CA THR A 107 -27.66 -9.70 -14.16
C THR A 107 -28.08 -8.32 -14.70
N VAL A 108 -28.35 -7.37 -13.81
CA VAL A 108 -28.71 -5.99 -14.17
C VAL A 108 -27.49 -5.22 -14.69
N GLN A 109 -26.29 -5.46 -14.14
CA GLN A 109 -25.06 -4.85 -14.68
C GLN A 109 -24.79 -5.29 -16.12
N LEU A 110 -24.97 -6.58 -16.42
CA LEU A 110 -24.85 -7.11 -17.78
C LEU A 110 -25.88 -6.50 -18.73
N LEU A 111 -27.13 -6.31 -18.30
CA LEU A 111 -28.15 -5.61 -19.08
C LEU A 111 -27.77 -4.14 -19.35
N ILE A 112 -27.20 -3.43 -18.37
CA ILE A 112 -26.69 -2.06 -18.54
C ILE A 112 -25.54 -2.03 -19.56
N GLU A 113 -24.66 -3.02 -19.57
CA GLU A 113 -23.60 -3.14 -20.58
C GLU A 113 -24.19 -3.29 -21.99
N LEU A 114 -25.23 -4.11 -22.16
CA LEU A 114 -25.94 -4.28 -23.43
C LEU A 114 -26.69 -2.99 -23.86
N GLU A 115 -27.26 -2.26 -22.91
CA GLU A 115 -27.88 -0.95 -23.17
C GLU A 115 -26.84 0.06 -23.69
N LYS A 116 -25.65 0.12 -23.07
CA LYS A 116 -24.54 0.98 -23.52
C LYS A 116 -24.09 0.63 -24.95
N GLN A 117 -24.18 -0.64 -25.32
CA GLN A 117 -23.92 -1.14 -26.68
C GLN A 117 -25.09 -0.91 -27.65
N LYS A 118 -26.21 -0.37 -27.17
CA LYS A 118 -27.45 -0.07 -27.92
C LYS A 118 -28.15 -1.33 -28.45
N GLU A 119 -28.00 -2.46 -27.75
CA GLU A 119 -28.65 -3.71 -28.13
C GLU A 119 -30.07 -3.84 -27.54
N ILE A 120 -30.32 -3.17 -26.42
CA ILE A 120 -31.60 -3.16 -25.71
C ILE A 120 -31.99 -1.72 -25.31
N GLU A 121 -33.28 -1.51 -25.02
CA GLU A 121 -33.78 -0.34 -24.30
C GLU A 121 -34.15 -0.79 -22.87
N LEU A 122 -33.45 -0.25 -21.88
CA LEU A 122 -33.57 -0.68 -20.49
C LEU A 122 -34.25 0.41 -19.65
N ASN A 123 -35.28 0.01 -18.90
CA ASN A 123 -35.91 0.87 -17.91
C ASN A 123 -35.73 0.24 -16.53
N ILE A 124 -35.06 0.92 -15.61
CA ILE A 124 -34.84 0.40 -14.26
C ILE A 124 -35.80 1.10 -13.31
N VAL A 125 -36.74 0.33 -12.79
CA VAL A 125 -37.70 0.76 -11.78
C VAL A 125 -37.18 0.28 -10.43
N GLY A 126 -37.00 1.23 -9.50
CA GLY A 126 -36.38 0.96 -8.21
C GLY A 126 -37.09 -0.09 -7.36
N GLY A 127 -36.53 -0.34 -6.19
CA GLY A 127 -37.07 -1.20 -5.13
C GLY A 127 -36.41 -0.80 -3.83
N GLN A 128 -36.95 -1.18 -2.68
CA GLN A 128 -36.29 -0.83 -1.42
C GLN A 128 -35.01 -1.67 -1.27
N SER A 129 -33.85 -1.01 -1.11
CA SER A 129 -32.62 -1.72 -0.76
C SER A 129 -32.68 -2.20 0.68
N PHE A 130 -31.88 -3.21 1.03
CA PHE A 130 -31.75 -3.69 2.41
C PHE A 130 -31.07 -2.66 3.34
N LEU A 131 -30.46 -1.60 2.78
CA LEU A 131 -29.69 -0.61 3.53
C LEU A 131 -30.51 0.14 4.58
N ASP A 132 -31.71 0.63 4.24
CA ASP A 132 -32.55 1.35 5.21
C ASP A 132 -32.94 0.45 6.39
N ALA A 133 -33.23 -0.82 6.10
CA ALA A 133 -33.48 -1.82 7.12
C ALA A 133 -32.24 -2.06 7.98
N MET A 134 -31.07 -2.23 7.38
CA MET A 134 -29.79 -2.36 8.11
C MET A 134 -29.53 -1.17 9.03
N PHE A 135 -29.70 0.06 8.56
CA PHE A 135 -29.49 1.26 9.37
C PHE A 135 -30.45 1.31 10.55
N ALA A 136 -31.72 0.95 10.35
CA ALA A 136 -32.72 0.90 11.41
C ALA A 136 -32.42 -0.21 12.44
N SER A 137 -32.07 -1.41 11.98
CA SER A 137 -31.77 -2.57 12.81
C SER A 137 -30.51 -2.37 13.66
N LEU A 138 -29.47 -1.79 13.05
CA LEU A 138 -28.21 -1.48 13.72
C LEU A 138 -28.25 -0.17 14.51
N LYS A 139 -29.26 0.67 14.29
CA LYS A 139 -29.42 2.01 14.88
C LYS A 139 -28.23 2.91 14.62
N ILE A 140 -27.79 2.94 13.36
CA ILE A 140 -26.66 3.75 12.90
C ILE A 140 -27.13 4.87 11.98
N ASP A 141 -26.39 5.99 11.97
CA ASP A 141 -26.63 7.11 11.08
C ASP A 141 -25.59 7.09 9.95
N PRO A 142 -25.99 6.87 8.68
CA PRO A 142 -25.05 6.85 7.56
C PRO A 142 -24.32 8.18 7.34
N ILE A 143 -24.78 9.29 7.92
CA ILE A 143 -24.07 10.59 7.90
C ILE A 143 -22.73 10.53 8.64
N GLU A 144 -22.58 9.64 9.64
CA GLU A 144 -21.32 9.42 10.35
C GLU A 144 -20.22 8.82 9.44
N GLY A 145 -20.59 8.41 8.22
CA GLY A 145 -19.73 7.82 7.22
C GLY A 145 -20.09 6.35 7.04
N PHE A 146 -20.24 5.92 5.78
CA PHE A 146 -20.75 4.59 5.43
C PHE A 146 -20.07 4.04 4.17
N GLN A 147 -19.75 2.75 4.20
CA GLN A 147 -19.24 1.95 3.09
C GLN A 147 -20.09 0.68 2.92
N LEU A 148 -20.45 0.40 1.66
CA LEU A 148 -21.00 -0.88 1.23
C LEU A 148 -19.95 -1.61 0.39
N VAL A 149 -19.56 -2.80 0.82
CA VAL A 149 -18.53 -3.60 0.15
C VAL A 149 -19.05 -5.01 -0.10
N ASP A 150 -18.61 -5.61 -1.20
CA ASP A 150 -18.92 -6.99 -1.58
C ASP A 150 -17.88 -7.93 -0.99
N ALA A 151 -18.30 -8.97 -0.25
CA ALA A 151 -17.39 -9.95 0.33
C ALA A 151 -16.53 -10.69 -0.72
N THR A 152 -17.01 -10.82 -1.95
CA THR A 152 -16.32 -11.55 -3.03
C THR A 152 -15.17 -10.74 -3.66
N SER A 153 -15.19 -9.42 -3.47
CA SER A 153 -14.19 -8.50 -4.03
C SER A 153 -13.69 -7.49 -2.99
N ILE A 154 -13.73 -7.86 -1.70
CA ILE A 154 -13.26 -7.02 -0.61
C ILE A 154 -11.73 -6.89 -0.69
N ASP A 155 -11.26 -5.65 -0.58
CA ASP A 155 -9.84 -5.30 -0.63
C ASP A 155 -9.54 -4.42 0.59
N ASN A 156 -8.42 -4.65 1.26
CA ASN A 156 -8.05 -3.92 2.46
C ASN A 156 -7.70 -2.44 2.14
N GLU A 157 -7.24 -2.13 0.91
CA GLU A 157 -6.74 -0.81 0.54
C GLU A 157 -7.87 0.22 0.42
N ILE A 158 -9.11 -0.24 0.21
CA ILE A 158 -10.29 0.61 0.05
C ILE A 158 -11.07 0.83 1.36
N LEU A 159 -10.75 0.08 2.42
CA LEU A 159 -11.52 0.12 3.67
C LEU A 159 -11.17 1.34 4.52
N THR A 160 -12.18 2.12 4.89
CA THR A 160 -12.06 3.18 5.89
C THR A 160 -12.61 2.72 7.24
N LEU A 161 -11.74 2.29 8.16
CA LEU A 161 -12.13 1.75 9.46
C LEU A 161 -12.86 2.73 10.39
N LYS A 162 -12.83 4.03 10.09
CA LYS A 162 -13.53 5.07 10.87
C LYS A 162 -14.99 5.28 10.45
N GLN A 163 -15.48 4.51 9.50
CA GLN A 163 -16.85 4.59 8.99
C GLN A 163 -17.60 3.28 9.25
N HIS A 164 -18.92 3.34 9.18
CA HIS A 164 -19.76 2.14 9.20
C HIS A 164 -19.47 1.30 7.95
N LEU A 165 -19.06 0.04 8.12
CA LEU A 165 -18.81 -0.86 7.01
C LEU A 165 -19.87 -1.96 7.01
N ILE A 166 -20.60 -2.08 5.90
CA ILE A 166 -21.51 -3.21 5.64
C ILE A 166 -20.91 -4.03 4.50
N ILE A 167 -20.61 -5.29 4.80
CA ILE A 167 -20.15 -6.28 3.85
C ILE A 167 -21.37 -7.13 3.45
N CYS A 168 -21.76 -7.03 2.18
CA CYS A 168 -22.84 -7.82 1.61
C CYS A 168 -22.32 -9.09 0.90
N GLN A 169 -23.24 -9.92 0.41
CA GLN A 169 -22.92 -11.20 -0.25
C GLN A 169 -22.12 -12.18 0.62
N VAL A 170 -22.33 -12.16 1.94
CA VAL A 170 -21.76 -13.15 2.86
C VAL A 170 -22.74 -14.31 2.94
N TYR A 171 -22.77 -15.17 1.92
CA TYR A 171 -23.79 -16.21 1.77
C TYR A 171 -23.33 -17.61 2.19
N ASP A 172 -22.04 -17.84 2.36
CA ASP A 172 -21.47 -19.11 2.81
C ASP A 172 -20.24 -18.93 3.70
N GLN A 173 -19.69 -20.07 4.15
CA GLN A 173 -18.49 -20.09 4.99
C GLN A 173 -17.25 -19.55 4.27
N MET A 174 -17.15 -19.71 2.94
CA MET A 174 -15.98 -19.26 2.18
C MET A 174 -15.95 -17.73 2.10
N THR A 175 -17.05 -17.10 1.70
CA THR A 175 -17.21 -15.64 1.63
C THR A 175 -17.06 -14.99 3.00
N ALA A 176 -17.59 -15.61 4.06
CA ALA A 176 -17.34 -15.16 5.44
C ALA A 176 -15.86 -15.26 5.83
N SER A 177 -15.16 -16.30 5.37
CA SER A 177 -13.72 -16.48 5.63
C SER A 177 -12.87 -15.44 4.91
N ILE A 178 -13.22 -15.08 3.67
CA ILE A 178 -12.59 -13.98 2.92
C ILE A 178 -12.75 -12.67 3.70
N ALA A 179 -14.00 -12.29 4.03
CA ALA A 179 -14.26 -11.08 4.80
C ALA A 179 -13.50 -11.06 6.14
N LYS A 180 -13.47 -12.19 6.86
CA LYS A 180 -12.72 -12.33 8.10
C LYS A 180 -11.24 -12.05 7.92
N LEU A 181 -10.59 -12.77 6.99
CA LEU A 181 -9.14 -12.66 6.80
C LEU A 181 -8.74 -11.26 6.36
N THR A 182 -9.49 -10.65 5.42
CA THR A 182 -9.24 -9.29 4.96
C THR A 182 -9.38 -8.26 6.10
N LEU A 183 -10.37 -8.41 6.97
CA LEU A 183 -10.51 -7.52 8.13
C LEU A 183 -9.40 -7.74 9.16
N MET A 184 -8.95 -8.99 9.38
CA MET A 184 -7.89 -9.34 10.34
C MET A 184 -6.51 -8.80 9.96
N GLU A 185 -6.33 -8.33 8.72
CA GLU A 185 -5.10 -7.63 8.32
C GLU A 185 -4.99 -6.23 8.93
N GLN A 186 -6.12 -5.61 9.32
CA GLN A 186 -6.13 -4.25 9.91
C GLN A 186 -6.79 -4.17 11.29
N LEU A 187 -7.60 -5.16 11.66
CA LEU A 187 -8.31 -5.22 12.94
C LEU A 187 -7.83 -6.43 13.76
N PRO A 188 -7.84 -6.33 15.10
CA PRO A 188 -7.53 -7.47 15.95
C PRO A 188 -8.55 -8.59 15.75
N ASP A 189 -8.13 -9.82 16.00
CA ASP A 189 -8.92 -11.02 15.77
C ASP A 189 -10.17 -11.10 16.67
N ASP A 190 -10.13 -10.46 17.83
CA ASP A 190 -11.24 -10.32 18.78
C ASP A 190 -12.15 -9.10 18.50
N TYR A 191 -11.94 -8.36 17.41
CA TYR A 191 -12.78 -7.21 17.08
C TYR A 191 -14.23 -7.63 16.87
N GLU A 192 -15.16 -7.01 17.59
CA GLU A 192 -16.58 -7.36 17.53
C GLU A 192 -17.23 -6.88 16.23
N VAL A 193 -17.75 -7.83 15.45
CA VAL A 193 -18.55 -7.60 14.25
C VAL A 193 -19.97 -8.09 14.46
N THR A 194 -20.92 -7.58 13.67
CA THR A 194 -22.33 -7.97 13.78
C THR A 194 -22.77 -8.67 12.51
N VAL A 195 -23.18 -9.93 12.62
CA VAL A 195 -23.87 -10.65 11.55
C VAL A 195 -25.36 -10.30 11.61
N VAL A 196 -25.87 -9.74 10.52
CA VAL A 196 -27.28 -9.40 10.36
C VAL A 196 -27.86 -10.26 9.24
N THR A 197 -28.91 -11.01 9.55
CA THR A 197 -29.62 -11.85 8.58
C THR A 197 -31.06 -11.35 8.44
N ALA A 198 -31.50 -11.14 7.19
CA ALA A 198 -32.86 -10.73 6.85
C ALA A 198 -33.32 -9.45 7.59
N ALA A 199 -32.46 -8.41 7.55
CA ALA A 199 -32.66 -7.13 8.22
C ALA A 199 -34.05 -6.53 7.96
N GLY A 200 -34.70 -6.05 9.02
CA GLY A 200 -36.01 -5.41 8.96
C GLY A 200 -37.19 -6.33 8.69
N SER A 201 -36.98 -7.64 8.48
CA SER A 201 -38.05 -8.62 8.27
C SER A 201 -38.51 -9.28 9.58
N ALA A 202 -39.63 -10.02 9.52
CA ALA A 202 -40.08 -10.86 10.63
C ALA A 202 -39.07 -11.96 11.04
N ASN A 203 -38.11 -12.30 10.17
CA ASN A 203 -37.09 -13.32 10.40
C ASN A 203 -35.71 -12.72 10.76
N GLU A 204 -35.67 -11.42 11.11
CA GLU A 204 -34.44 -10.73 11.48
C GLU A 204 -33.68 -11.47 12.58
N LYS A 205 -32.37 -11.64 12.36
CA LYS A 205 -31.43 -12.09 13.39
C LYS A 205 -30.21 -11.20 13.38
N ILE A 206 -29.88 -10.67 14.55
CA ILE A 206 -28.68 -9.86 14.78
C ILE A 206 -27.83 -10.59 15.81
N GLN A 207 -26.60 -10.93 15.44
CA GLN A 207 -25.66 -11.62 16.29
C GLN A 207 -24.32 -10.89 16.28
N GLN A 208 -23.84 -10.46 17.44
CA GLN A 208 -22.46 -10.01 17.60
C GLN A 208 -21.55 -11.22 17.79
N VAL A 209 -20.41 -11.21 17.09
CA VAL A 209 -19.38 -12.22 17.18
C VAL A 209 -18.01 -11.55 17.08
N PRO A 210 -16.98 -12.09 17.76
CA PRO A 210 -15.62 -11.67 17.51
C PRO A 210 -15.21 -12.10 16.09
N LEU A 211 -14.34 -11.33 15.45
CA LEU A 211 -13.96 -11.49 14.06
C LEU A 211 -13.44 -12.91 13.74
N TYR A 212 -12.67 -13.52 14.65
CA TYR A 212 -12.17 -14.88 14.48
C TYR A 212 -13.27 -15.97 14.38
N GLU A 213 -14.50 -15.70 14.82
CA GLU A 213 -15.66 -16.62 14.74
C GLU A 213 -16.57 -16.38 13.53
N LEU A 214 -16.31 -15.35 12.72
CA LEU A 214 -17.21 -14.92 11.65
C LEU A 214 -17.58 -16.06 10.68
N ASP A 215 -16.61 -16.88 10.28
CA ASP A 215 -16.79 -18.01 9.37
C ASP A 215 -17.25 -19.31 10.07
N ARG A 216 -17.55 -19.25 11.36
CA ARG A 216 -18.07 -20.38 12.17
C ARG A 216 -19.54 -20.20 12.53
N VAL A 217 -20.15 -19.08 12.16
CA VAL A 217 -21.56 -18.79 12.43
C VAL A 217 -22.44 -19.74 11.61
N ALA A 218 -23.36 -20.44 12.29
CA ALA A 218 -24.13 -21.53 11.68
C ALA A 218 -25.21 -21.06 10.66
N THR A 219 -25.56 -19.79 10.65
CA THR A 219 -26.62 -19.23 9.80
C THR A 219 -26.04 -18.17 8.87
N ILE A 220 -25.45 -18.62 7.76
CA ILE A 220 -25.01 -17.77 6.65
C ILE A 220 -25.85 -18.14 5.42
N ASN A 221 -26.46 -17.13 4.78
CA ASN A 221 -27.29 -17.31 3.59
C ASN A 221 -27.30 -16.03 2.73
N ASN A 222 -28.05 -16.04 1.62
CA ASN A 222 -28.15 -14.92 0.67
C ASN A 222 -28.69 -13.60 1.26
N LEU A 223 -29.28 -13.63 2.47
CA LEU A 223 -29.79 -12.47 3.19
C LEU A 223 -28.87 -12.04 4.35
N THR A 224 -27.70 -12.66 4.48
CA THR A 224 -26.72 -12.35 5.52
C THR A 224 -25.77 -11.24 5.06
N SER A 225 -25.56 -10.27 5.94
CA SER A 225 -24.57 -9.21 5.80
C SER A 225 -23.78 -9.09 7.09
N VAL A 226 -22.54 -8.63 6.98
CA VAL A 226 -21.67 -8.40 8.13
C VAL A 226 -21.49 -6.90 8.29
N TYR A 227 -21.76 -6.41 9.49
CA TYR A 227 -21.54 -5.03 9.88
C TYR A 227 -20.30 -4.93 10.77
N VAL A 228 -19.37 -4.06 10.38
CA VAL A 228 -18.19 -3.71 11.17
C VAL A 228 -18.40 -2.27 11.68
N PRO A 229 -18.46 -2.08 13.01
CA PRO A 229 -18.61 -0.75 13.57
C PRO A 229 -17.36 0.11 13.34
N PRO A 230 -17.48 1.45 13.35
CA PRO A 230 -16.33 2.35 13.30
C PRO A 230 -15.36 2.07 14.46
N VAL A 231 -14.07 2.02 14.14
CA VAL A 231 -12.99 1.92 15.13
C VAL A 231 -12.99 3.16 16.02
N LYS A 232 -13.21 2.94 17.32
CA LYS A 232 -13.24 4.01 18.34
C LYS A 232 -11.90 4.16 19.07
N ASN A 233 -11.16 3.08 19.25
CA ASN A 233 -9.82 3.15 19.86
C ASN A 233 -8.82 3.58 18.79
N GLU A 234 -8.22 4.76 18.94
CA GLU A 234 -7.24 5.27 17.97
C GLU A 234 -6.00 4.36 17.87
N GLU A 235 -5.65 3.62 18.93
CA GLU A 235 -4.52 2.67 18.94
C GLU A 235 -4.64 1.60 17.84
N GLN A 236 -5.86 1.15 17.57
CA GLN A 236 -6.13 0.17 16.50
C GLN A 236 -5.85 0.74 15.10
N THR A 237 -5.66 2.06 14.98
CA THR A 237 -5.37 2.74 13.71
C THR A 237 -3.94 3.26 13.59
N TYR A 238 -3.04 2.95 14.54
CA TYR A 238 -1.66 3.46 14.53
C TYR A 238 -0.83 2.98 13.34
N HIS A 239 -1.17 1.83 12.75
CA HIS A 239 -0.55 1.35 11.52
C HIS A 239 -0.96 2.18 10.27
N GLN A 240 -1.97 3.04 10.36
CA GLN A 240 -2.45 3.83 9.24
C GLN A 240 -1.67 5.13 9.09
N PHE A 241 -1.24 5.41 7.85
CA PHE A 241 -0.52 6.63 7.51
C PHE A 241 -1.29 7.92 7.89
N THR A 242 -2.61 7.92 7.72
CA THR A 242 -3.46 9.06 8.12
C THR A 242 -3.41 9.34 9.61
N THR A 243 -3.24 8.31 10.43
CA THR A 243 -3.11 8.45 11.88
C THR A 243 -1.75 9.03 12.25
N LEU A 244 -0.67 8.53 11.65
CA LEU A 244 0.67 9.11 11.81
C LEU A 244 0.70 10.60 11.44
N ARG A 245 0.11 10.98 10.29
CA ARG A 245 -0.01 12.39 9.87
C ARG A 245 -0.69 13.24 10.94
N LYS A 246 -1.84 12.79 11.46
CA LYS A 246 -2.59 13.51 12.50
C LYS A 246 -1.81 13.62 13.81
N ILE A 247 -1.04 12.59 14.19
CA ILE A 247 -0.19 12.63 15.38
C ILE A 247 0.87 13.73 15.23
N VAL A 248 1.60 13.75 14.12
CA VAL A 248 2.66 14.76 13.86
C VAL A 248 2.08 16.17 13.78
N GLU A 249 0.93 16.35 13.11
CA GLU A 249 0.19 17.61 13.08
C GLU A 249 -0.18 18.06 14.51
N THR A 250 -0.68 17.15 15.34
CA THR A 250 -1.07 17.45 16.73
C THR A 250 0.14 17.83 17.58
N LEU A 251 1.27 17.12 17.43
CA LEU A 251 2.52 17.40 18.15
C LEU A 251 3.07 18.80 17.82
N ARG A 252 2.89 19.27 16.59
CA ARG A 252 3.33 20.61 16.17
C ARG A 252 2.24 21.69 16.25
N GLY A 253 0.98 21.29 16.43
CA GLY A 253 -0.15 22.21 16.55
C GLY A 253 -0.11 23.05 17.84
N PRO A 254 -1.03 24.02 18.02
CA PRO A 254 -0.97 25.01 19.11
C PRO A 254 -0.87 24.46 20.53
N ASN A 255 -1.44 23.27 20.78
CA ASN A 255 -1.44 22.59 22.08
C ASN A 255 -0.48 21.39 22.11
N GLY A 256 0.42 21.30 21.13
CA GLY A 256 1.36 20.21 20.96
C GLY A 256 2.59 20.29 21.85
N CYS A 257 3.60 19.51 21.51
CA CYS A 257 4.87 19.41 22.21
C CYS A 257 5.74 20.66 21.95
N PRO A 258 6.23 21.35 23.00
CA PRO A 258 7.07 22.53 22.82
C PRO A 258 8.42 22.25 22.14
N TRP A 259 8.91 21.01 22.19
CA TRP A 259 10.14 20.62 21.49
C TRP A 259 9.89 20.51 19.99
N ASP A 260 8.82 19.82 19.59
CA ASP A 260 8.44 19.64 18.19
C ASP A 260 8.14 20.99 17.53
N GLN A 261 7.34 21.84 18.18
CA GLN A 261 7.03 23.19 17.68
C GLN A 261 8.26 24.06 17.40
N LYS A 262 9.34 23.89 18.18
CA LYS A 262 10.58 24.68 18.03
C LYS A 262 11.48 24.16 16.90
N GLN A 263 11.22 22.97 16.38
CA GLN A 263 12.05 22.40 15.33
C GLN A 263 11.89 23.14 14.00
N THR A 264 13.00 23.23 13.28
CA THR A 264 13.11 23.79 11.94
C THR A 264 13.80 22.76 11.04
N ASN A 265 13.70 22.93 9.73
CA ASN A 265 14.43 22.09 8.78
C ASN A 265 15.94 22.07 9.07
N ALA A 266 16.51 23.16 9.57
CA ALA A 266 17.92 23.24 9.89
C ALA A 266 18.30 22.49 11.19
N SER A 267 17.45 22.51 12.22
CA SER A 267 17.72 21.85 13.50
C SER A 267 17.54 20.33 13.41
N LEU A 268 16.68 19.85 12.51
CA LEU A 268 16.41 18.42 12.32
C LEU A 268 17.49 17.66 11.55
N LYS A 269 18.36 18.35 10.80
CA LYS A 269 19.38 17.71 9.95
C LYS A 269 20.27 16.71 10.69
N LYS A 270 20.63 17.01 11.95
CA LYS A 270 21.50 16.13 12.74
C LYS A 270 20.79 14.83 13.12
N TYR A 271 19.50 14.90 13.47
CA TYR A 271 18.71 13.75 13.88
C TYR A 271 18.49 12.83 12.68
N LEU A 272 18.14 13.37 11.51
CA LEU A 272 18.07 12.57 10.28
C LEU A 272 19.38 11.85 9.93
N LEU A 273 20.53 12.44 10.27
CA LEU A 273 21.82 11.77 10.07
C LEU A 273 22.05 10.68 11.11
N GLU A 274 21.73 10.96 12.39
CA GLU A 274 21.78 10.01 13.50
C GLU A 274 20.93 8.77 13.18
N GLU A 275 19.61 8.92 12.91
CA GLU A 275 18.71 7.78 12.61
C GLU A 275 19.14 7.01 11.36
N ALA A 276 19.73 7.69 10.37
CA ALA A 276 20.23 7.02 9.19
C ALA A 276 21.45 6.13 9.50
N TYR A 277 22.30 6.51 10.46
CA TYR A 277 23.41 5.67 10.89
C TYR A 277 22.96 4.55 11.83
N GLU A 278 21.97 4.80 12.69
CA GLU A 278 21.37 3.77 13.55
C GLU A 278 20.67 2.69 12.71
N LEU A 279 19.93 3.09 11.66
CA LEU A 279 19.39 2.15 10.66
C LEU A 279 20.48 1.30 9.98
N LEU A 280 21.61 1.91 9.61
CA LEU A 280 22.72 1.18 8.99
C LEU A 280 23.33 0.16 9.95
N GLU A 281 23.44 0.52 11.24
CA GLU A 281 23.87 -0.40 12.29
C GLU A 281 22.90 -1.57 12.46
N ALA A 282 21.59 -1.30 12.54
CA ALA A 282 20.56 -2.34 12.64
C ALA A 282 20.60 -3.34 11.46
N ILE A 283 20.84 -2.84 10.24
CA ILE A 283 21.01 -3.66 9.04
C ILE A 283 22.28 -4.53 9.13
N ASP A 284 23.42 -3.95 9.53
CA ASP A 284 24.68 -4.69 9.67
C ASP A 284 24.61 -5.75 10.80
N GLU A 285 23.70 -5.58 11.76
CA GLU A 285 23.43 -6.53 12.86
C GLU A 285 22.38 -7.60 12.54
N GLU A 286 21.69 -7.49 11.40
CA GLU A 286 20.57 -8.36 11.03
C GLU A 286 19.46 -8.40 12.10
N ASP A 287 19.23 -7.26 12.77
CA ASP A 287 18.20 -7.11 13.82
C ASP A 287 16.91 -6.53 13.23
N ASP A 288 15.96 -7.41 12.90
CA ASP A 288 14.68 -7.02 12.28
C ASP A 288 13.84 -6.07 13.15
N GLU A 289 13.87 -6.23 14.49
CA GLU A 289 13.09 -5.37 15.39
C GLU A 289 13.68 -3.95 15.40
N HIS A 290 15.00 -3.85 15.51
CA HIS A 290 15.71 -2.57 15.46
C HIS A 290 15.59 -1.91 14.08
N ILE A 291 15.63 -2.67 12.97
CA ILE A 291 15.38 -2.13 11.62
C ILE A 291 13.99 -1.49 11.53
N ILE A 292 12.95 -2.11 12.12
CA ILE A 292 11.59 -1.56 12.13
C ILE A 292 11.53 -0.25 12.91
N GLU A 293 12.19 -0.18 14.08
CA GLU A 293 12.30 1.02 14.91
C GLU A 293 12.97 2.17 14.14
N GLU A 294 14.17 1.92 13.61
CA GLU A 294 14.96 2.95 12.91
C GLU A 294 14.34 3.41 11.59
N LEU A 295 13.69 2.51 10.84
CA LEU A 295 12.88 2.92 9.69
C LEU A 295 11.72 3.83 10.10
N GLY A 296 11.13 3.59 11.28
CA GLY A 296 10.13 4.45 11.90
C GLY A 296 10.67 5.83 12.21
N ASP A 297 11.88 5.93 12.77
CA ASP A 297 12.50 7.20 13.13
C ASP A 297 12.96 8.00 11.90
N VAL A 298 13.52 7.33 10.88
CA VAL A 298 13.77 7.97 9.57
C VAL A 298 12.46 8.48 8.96
N LEU A 299 11.37 7.71 9.05
CA LEU A 299 10.05 8.16 8.59
C LEU A 299 9.54 9.36 9.39
N LEU A 300 9.73 9.38 10.71
CA LEU A 300 9.39 10.52 11.58
C LEU A 300 10.10 11.79 11.11
N GLN A 301 11.39 11.72 10.74
CA GLN A 301 12.11 12.86 10.20
C GLN A 301 11.48 13.38 8.90
N VAL A 302 11.10 12.49 7.98
CA VAL A 302 10.39 12.87 6.75
C VAL A 302 9.07 13.58 7.08
N MET A 303 8.30 13.04 8.03
CA MET A 303 7.02 13.62 8.46
C MET A 303 7.19 15.00 9.11
N LEU A 304 8.19 15.17 9.99
CA LEU A 304 8.46 16.46 10.65
C LEU A 304 8.90 17.53 9.64
N HIS A 305 9.79 17.18 8.70
CA HIS A 305 10.20 18.09 7.62
C HIS A 305 9.02 18.51 6.75
N ALA A 306 8.13 17.57 6.41
CA ALA A 306 6.92 17.86 5.64
C ALA A 306 5.93 18.73 6.42
N GLN A 307 5.72 18.45 7.71
CA GLN A 307 4.85 19.26 8.56
C GLN A 307 5.38 20.69 8.73
N ILE A 308 6.70 20.89 8.89
CA ILE A 308 7.31 22.24 8.89
C ILE A 308 7.04 22.95 7.56
N GLY A 309 7.18 22.24 6.43
CA GLY A 309 6.86 22.77 5.11
C GLY A 309 5.40 23.21 4.98
N GLU A 310 4.48 22.46 5.59
CA GLU A 310 3.04 22.72 5.58
C GLU A 310 2.68 23.89 6.50
N ASP A 311 3.25 23.93 7.71
CA ASP A 311 3.14 25.03 8.68
C ASP A 311 3.54 26.38 8.05
N ASP A 312 4.60 26.38 7.24
CA ASP A 312 5.12 27.56 6.54
C ASP A 312 4.41 27.84 5.19
N GLY A 313 3.53 26.93 4.74
CA GLY A 313 2.76 27.07 3.50
C GLY A 313 3.55 26.82 2.20
N TYR A 314 4.66 26.08 2.26
CA TYR A 314 5.52 25.80 1.10
C TYR A 314 5.18 24.48 0.40
N PHE A 315 5.05 23.38 1.14
CA PHE A 315 4.75 22.03 0.61
C PHE A 315 4.22 21.13 1.72
N SER A 316 3.47 20.08 1.38
CA SER A 316 3.01 19.09 2.36
C SER A 316 3.64 17.71 2.13
N ILE A 317 3.30 16.76 3.01
CA ILE A 317 3.68 15.35 2.82
C ILE A 317 3.08 14.77 1.52
N ASP A 318 1.92 15.27 1.09
CA ASP A 318 1.29 14.85 -0.16
C ASP A 318 2.12 15.29 -1.38
N ASP A 319 2.82 16.42 -1.31
CA ASP A 319 3.74 16.87 -2.37
C ASP A 319 5.00 15.99 -2.43
N VAL A 320 5.53 15.59 -1.27
CA VAL A 320 6.67 14.66 -1.17
C VAL A 320 6.31 13.31 -1.79
N ILE A 321 5.19 12.72 -1.39
CA ILE A 321 4.70 11.45 -1.93
C ILE A 321 4.44 11.58 -3.43
N ARG A 322 3.74 12.63 -3.87
CA ARG A 322 3.48 12.87 -5.31
C ARG A 322 4.76 12.97 -6.13
N GLY A 323 5.77 13.66 -5.61
CA GLY A 323 7.09 13.78 -6.25
C GLY A 323 7.76 12.41 -6.37
N LEU A 324 7.75 11.62 -5.29
CA LEU A 324 8.30 10.27 -5.27
C LEU A 324 7.56 9.33 -6.24
N SER A 325 6.23 9.25 -6.18
CA SER A 325 5.42 8.37 -7.02
C SER A 325 5.60 8.67 -8.50
N LYS A 326 5.53 9.96 -8.89
CA LYS A 326 5.78 10.37 -10.29
C LYS A 326 7.16 9.93 -10.77
N LYS A 327 8.18 10.13 -9.93
CA LYS A 327 9.57 9.75 -10.24
C LYS A 327 9.74 8.23 -10.34
N LEU A 328 9.11 7.46 -9.46
CA LEU A 328 9.16 5.99 -9.49
C LEU A 328 8.47 5.44 -10.75
N ILE A 329 7.25 5.91 -11.06
CA ILE A 329 6.53 5.52 -12.28
C ILE A 329 7.34 5.87 -13.52
N PHE A 330 7.85 7.12 -13.59
CA PHE A 330 8.64 7.59 -14.72
C PHE A 330 9.92 6.77 -14.94
N ARG A 331 10.61 6.37 -13.87
CA ARG A 331 11.88 5.62 -13.95
C ARG A 331 11.72 4.12 -14.16
N HIS A 332 10.51 3.59 -14.05
CA HIS A 332 10.22 2.17 -14.27
C HIS A 332 9.17 1.96 -15.37
N PRO A 333 9.41 2.44 -16.61
CA PRO A 333 8.48 2.25 -17.71
C PRO A 333 8.32 0.78 -18.14
N HIS A 334 9.16 -0.11 -17.62
CA HIS A 334 9.06 -1.56 -17.81
C HIS A 334 8.12 -2.25 -16.81
N VAL A 335 7.81 -1.58 -15.70
CA VAL A 335 6.81 -2.06 -14.72
C VAL A 335 5.47 -1.37 -14.99
N PHE A 336 5.48 -0.07 -15.27
CA PHE A 336 4.28 0.77 -15.35
C PHE A 336 3.92 1.24 -16.78
N GLY A 337 4.62 0.75 -17.80
CA GLY A 337 4.40 1.11 -19.19
C GLY A 337 4.72 -0.04 -20.14
N ASP A 338 5.04 0.29 -21.39
CA ASP A 338 5.17 -0.71 -22.47
C ASP A 338 6.63 -1.12 -22.76
N VAL A 339 7.62 -0.59 -22.02
CA VAL A 339 9.03 -0.86 -22.31
C VAL A 339 9.41 -2.26 -21.85
N GLN A 340 9.87 -3.11 -22.76
CA GLN A 340 10.43 -4.42 -22.40
C GLN A 340 11.94 -4.28 -22.14
N VAL A 341 12.44 -4.99 -21.14
CA VAL A 341 13.87 -5.00 -20.77
C VAL A 341 14.31 -6.44 -20.51
N GLU A 342 15.50 -6.81 -21.01
CA GLU A 342 16.11 -8.11 -20.83
C GLU A 342 17.16 -8.07 -19.70
N GLY A 343 16.66 -8.10 -18.47
CA GLY A 343 17.49 -8.27 -17.27
C GLY A 343 18.01 -6.98 -16.61
N GLU A 344 18.71 -7.17 -15.50
CA GLU A 344 19.07 -6.10 -14.55
C GLU A 344 19.95 -5.00 -15.16
N GLN A 345 20.89 -5.36 -16.03
CA GLN A 345 21.81 -4.38 -16.63
C GLN A 345 21.08 -3.36 -17.52
N GLU A 346 20.07 -3.81 -18.27
CA GLU A 346 19.27 -2.93 -19.12
C GLU A 346 18.35 -2.02 -18.28
N VAL A 347 17.78 -2.57 -17.18
CA VAL A 347 17.03 -1.79 -16.18
C VAL A 347 17.90 -0.65 -15.61
N LEU A 348 19.12 -0.97 -15.17
CA LEU A 348 20.04 0.01 -14.61
C LEU A 348 20.45 1.09 -15.62
N SER A 349 20.70 0.70 -16.88
CA SER A 349 21.06 1.64 -17.96
C SER A 349 19.90 2.61 -18.26
N ASN A 350 18.68 2.08 -18.43
CA ASN A 350 17.49 2.87 -18.65
C ASN A 350 17.20 3.81 -17.47
N TRP A 351 17.34 3.32 -16.24
CA TRP A 351 17.16 4.13 -15.04
C TRP A 351 18.14 5.31 -14.97
N GLN A 352 19.41 5.09 -15.33
CA GLN A 352 20.41 6.16 -15.38
C GLN A 352 20.10 7.20 -16.47
N ALA A 353 19.69 6.77 -17.66
CA ALA A 353 19.32 7.66 -18.75
C ALA A 353 18.12 8.55 -18.38
N LEU A 354 17.06 7.96 -17.79
CA LEU A 354 15.88 8.71 -17.34
C LEU A 354 16.20 9.69 -16.22
N LYS A 355 17.10 9.32 -15.29
CA LYS A 355 17.60 10.22 -14.23
C LYS A 355 18.38 11.42 -14.78
N GLU A 356 19.04 11.27 -15.93
CA GLU A 356 19.73 12.38 -16.60
C GLU A 356 18.74 13.29 -17.34
N GLN A 357 17.72 12.72 -17.99
CA GLN A 357 16.65 13.48 -18.65
C GLN A 357 15.85 14.34 -17.66
N GLU A 358 15.52 13.81 -16.47
CA GLU A 358 14.73 14.49 -15.44
C GLU A 358 15.44 15.73 -14.87
N LYS A 359 16.77 15.71 -14.78
CA LYS A 359 17.56 16.78 -14.13
C LYS A 359 17.76 18.04 -15.01
N GLY A 360 17.24 18.05 -16.24
CA GLY A 360 17.35 19.18 -17.17
C GLY A 360 18.77 19.45 -17.69
N LYS A 361 18.88 20.29 -18.73
CA LYS A 361 20.16 20.66 -19.38
C LYS A 361 20.96 21.75 -18.65
N GLU A 362 20.47 22.27 -17.53
CA GLU A 362 21.16 23.30 -16.75
C GLU A 362 22.11 22.66 -15.73
N ARG A 363 23.31 22.30 -16.19
CA ARG A 363 24.44 22.08 -15.28
C ARG A 363 25.63 22.86 -15.79
N ASP A 364 26.08 23.82 -14.98
CA ASP A 364 27.31 24.57 -15.24
C ASP A 364 28.58 23.70 -15.17
N SER A 365 28.51 22.52 -14.54
CA SER A 365 29.61 21.57 -14.43
C SER A 365 29.11 20.12 -14.35
N ILE A 366 29.92 19.18 -14.86
CA ILE A 366 29.71 17.73 -14.70
C ILE A 366 29.65 17.36 -13.20
N LEU A 367 30.41 18.08 -12.36
CA LEU A 367 30.46 17.88 -10.92
C LEU A 367 29.27 18.51 -10.18
N SER A 368 28.45 19.37 -10.83
CA SER A 368 27.28 20.02 -10.21
C SER A 368 26.25 19.03 -9.68
N GLY A 369 25.73 19.26 -8.47
CA GLY A 369 24.74 18.39 -7.81
C GLY A 369 25.33 17.28 -6.94
N ILE A 370 26.61 17.38 -6.56
CA ILE A 370 27.13 16.67 -5.39
C ILE A 370 26.75 17.51 -4.16
N PRO A 371 26.04 16.94 -3.16
CA PRO A 371 25.71 17.67 -1.94
C PRO A 371 26.98 18.19 -1.24
N LYS A 372 26.92 19.41 -0.71
CA LYS A 372 28.08 20.05 -0.06
C LYS A 372 28.47 19.35 1.24
N ASP A 373 27.47 18.82 1.95
CA ASP A 373 27.52 18.32 3.32
C ASP A 373 27.77 16.80 3.41
N LEU A 374 28.20 16.16 2.31
CA LEU A 374 28.64 14.75 2.36
C LEU A 374 29.93 14.61 3.19
N SER A 375 30.10 13.43 3.79
CA SER A 375 31.39 13.03 4.38
C SER A 375 32.51 13.14 3.33
N GLY A 376 33.75 13.30 3.79
CA GLY A 376 34.91 13.42 2.91
C GLY A 376 35.03 12.25 1.93
N LEU A 377 34.83 11.02 2.41
CA LEU A 377 34.94 9.80 1.61
C LEU A 377 33.81 9.67 0.58
N MET A 378 32.55 9.88 1.00
CA MET A 378 31.40 9.84 0.07
C MET A 378 31.52 10.92 -1.01
N LYS A 379 31.97 12.12 -0.63
CA LYS A 379 32.17 13.22 -1.57
C LYS A 379 33.27 12.90 -2.57
N ALA A 380 34.39 12.35 -2.12
CA ALA A 380 35.49 11.90 -2.99
C ALA A 380 35.00 10.82 -3.98
N GLU A 381 34.25 9.82 -3.50
CA GLU A 381 33.71 8.76 -4.33
C GLU A 381 32.75 9.30 -5.41
N MET A 382 31.83 10.20 -5.03
CA MET A 382 30.89 10.82 -5.96
C MET A 382 31.58 11.70 -7.02
N LEU A 383 32.62 12.44 -6.62
CA LEU A 383 33.45 13.23 -7.55
C LEU A 383 34.08 12.31 -8.60
N GLN A 384 34.71 11.22 -8.15
CA GLN A 384 35.39 10.26 -9.02
C GLN A 384 34.41 9.52 -9.93
N ARG A 385 33.27 9.04 -9.42
CA ARG A 385 32.22 8.39 -10.24
C ARG A 385 31.71 9.32 -11.34
N LYS A 386 31.54 10.61 -11.05
CA LYS A 386 31.12 11.59 -12.07
C LYS A 386 32.20 11.90 -13.09
N ALA A 387 33.45 11.97 -12.68
CA ALA A 387 34.57 12.15 -13.60
C ALA A 387 34.72 10.91 -14.52
N ALA A 388 34.58 9.71 -13.96
CA ALA A 388 34.63 8.46 -14.71
C ALA A 388 33.54 8.35 -15.78
N LYS A 389 32.32 8.87 -15.51
CA LYS A 389 31.22 8.91 -16.50
C LYS A 389 31.57 9.65 -17.80
N VAL A 390 32.49 10.60 -17.78
CA VAL A 390 32.95 11.33 -18.97
C VAL A 390 34.27 10.81 -19.52
N GLY A 391 34.70 9.62 -19.07
CA GLY A 391 35.93 8.98 -19.51
C GLY A 391 37.19 9.44 -18.78
N PHE A 392 37.06 10.25 -17.72
CA PHE A 392 38.20 10.59 -16.84
C PHE A 392 38.37 9.48 -15.79
N ASP A 393 38.88 8.33 -16.25
CA ASP A 393 39.13 7.15 -15.44
C ASP A 393 40.28 6.30 -15.98
N TRP A 394 40.89 5.50 -15.12
CA TRP A 394 41.87 4.49 -15.53
C TRP A 394 41.16 3.26 -16.11
N PRO A 395 41.75 2.58 -17.11
CA PRO A 395 41.12 1.40 -17.72
C PRO A 395 41.29 0.13 -16.89
N GLU A 396 42.31 0.08 -16.03
CA GLU A 396 42.71 -1.11 -15.29
C GLU A 396 43.19 -0.76 -13.87
N LEU A 397 43.24 -1.76 -13.00
CA LEU A 397 43.65 -1.60 -11.60
C LEU A 397 45.14 -1.22 -11.38
N PRO A 398 46.13 -1.72 -12.15
CA PRO A 398 47.54 -1.45 -11.86
C PRO A 398 47.92 0.04 -11.80
N PRO A 399 47.48 0.92 -12.73
CA PRO A 399 47.71 2.35 -12.64
C PRO A 399 47.20 3.00 -11.34
N VAL A 400 46.09 2.51 -10.79
CA VAL A 400 45.52 3.01 -9.54
C VAL A 400 46.43 2.67 -8.36
N LEU A 401 46.96 1.44 -8.33
CA LEU A 401 47.91 1.01 -7.31
C LEU A 401 49.24 1.75 -7.41
N ASP A 402 49.70 2.05 -8.62
CA ASP A 402 50.90 2.85 -8.82
C ASP A 402 50.71 4.29 -8.36
N LYS A 403 49.53 4.89 -8.58
CA LYS A 403 49.21 6.22 -8.03
C LYS A 403 49.17 6.20 -6.50
N ILE A 404 48.57 5.20 -5.86
CA ILE A 404 48.61 5.08 -4.38
C ILE A 404 50.06 5.03 -3.86
N LYS A 405 50.95 4.30 -4.55
CA LYS A 405 52.36 4.27 -4.17
C LYS A 405 53.01 5.64 -4.34
N GLU A 406 52.75 6.33 -5.44
CA GLU A 406 53.24 7.69 -5.71
C GLU A 406 52.85 8.65 -4.57
N GLU A 407 51.55 8.76 -4.27
CA GLU A 407 51.03 9.61 -3.18
C GLU A 407 51.65 9.25 -1.83
N PHE A 408 51.84 7.95 -1.57
CA PHE A 408 52.49 7.51 -0.33
C PHE A 408 53.96 7.97 -0.25
N HIS A 409 54.69 8.02 -1.36
CA HIS A 409 56.05 8.56 -1.37
C HIS A 409 56.06 10.08 -1.21
N GLU A 410 55.09 10.79 -1.79
CA GLU A 410 54.94 12.24 -1.63
C GLU A 410 54.65 12.62 -0.16
N VAL A 411 53.79 11.84 0.53
CA VAL A 411 53.59 11.95 1.98
C VAL A 411 54.90 11.77 2.76
N LEU A 412 55.72 10.77 2.41
CA LEU A 412 56.99 10.51 3.09
C LEU A 412 57.99 11.67 2.89
N GLU A 413 58.06 12.23 1.68
CA GLU A 413 58.91 13.39 1.37
C GLU A 413 58.45 14.65 2.13
N ALA A 414 57.14 14.91 2.18
CA ALA A 414 56.57 16.01 2.95
C ALA A 414 56.87 15.89 4.45
N ILE A 415 56.82 14.66 5.00
CA ILE A 415 57.20 14.38 6.40
C ILE A 415 58.70 14.62 6.63
N GLU A 416 59.57 14.16 5.71
CA GLU A 416 61.02 14.33 5.84
C GLU A 416 61.42 15.82 5.79
N THR A 417 60.76 16.59 4.93
CA THR A 417 60.99 18.03 4.76
C THR A 417 60.30 18.89 5.83
N LYS A 418 59.42 18.30 6.65
CA LYS A 418 58.60 18.97 7.69
C LYS A 418 57.73 20.11 7.15
N ASP A 419 57.25 19.97 5.92
CA ASP A 419 56.26 20.89 5.36
C ASP A 419 54.87 20.53 5.90
N GLU A 420 54.46 21.17 6.99
CA GLU A 420 53.15 20.90 7.61
C GLU A 420 51.97 21.09 6.65
N SER A 421 52.06 22.05 5.74
CA SER A 421 51.01 22.29 4.73
C SER A 421 51.04 21.27 3.60
N GLY A 422 52.24 20.83 3.20
CA GLY A 422 52.43 19.74 2.25
C GLY A 422 51.90 18.42 2.81
N ILE A 423 52.20 18.10 4.08
CA ILE A 423 51.74 16.84 4.71
C ILE A 423 50.22 16.70 4.66
N GLU A 424 49.46 17.74 4.99
CA GLU A 424 47.99 17.70 4.93
C GLU A 424 47.48 17.49 3.51
N ALA A 425 48.08 18.17 2.52
CA ALA A 425 47.71 18.04 1.12
C ALA A 425 47.99 16.63 0.58
N GLU A 426 49.21 16.11 0.75
CA GLU A 426 49.61 14.79 0.27
C GLU A 426 48.82 13.66 0.98
N LEU A 427 48.51 13.82 2.27
CA LEU A 427 47.62 12.87 2.97
C LEU A 427 46.20 12.88 2.38
N GLY A 428 45.71 14.07 2.01
CA GLY A 428 44.43 14.23 1.32
C GLY A 428 44.41 13.48 -0.02
N ASP A 429 45.47 13.62 -0.81
CA ASP A 429 45.59 12.99 -2.14
C ASP A 429 45.80 11.47 -2.04
N LEU A 430 46.52 10.99 -1.01
CA LEU A 430 46.59 9.57 -0.67
C LEU A 430 45.21 9.00 -0.31
N LEU A 431 44.44 9.68 0.55
CA LEU A 431 43.08 9.26 0.89
C LEU A 431 42.16 9.26 -0.33
N PHE A 432 42.27 10.28 -1.18
CA PHE A 432 41.52 10.37 -2.44
C PHE A 432 41.87 9.21 -3.39
N SER A 433 43.15 8.85 -3.48
CA SER A 433 43.62 7.70 -4.27
C SER A 433 43.17 6.35 -3.70
N ILE A 434 43.07 6.22 -2.37
CA ILE A 434 42.49 5.03 -1.72
C ILE A 434 41.00 4.91 -2.04
N VAL A 435 40.24 6.03 -2.02
CA VAL A 435 38.83 6.03 -2.46
C VAL A 435 38.70 5.60 -3.93
N ASN A 436 39.65 5.98 -4.77
CA ASN A 436 39.66 5.53 -6.16
C ASN A 436 39.84 4.01 -6.25
N LEU A 437 40.72 3.42 -5.43
CA LEU A 437 40.86 1.98 -5.33
C LEU A 437 39.56 1.30 -4.91
N THR A 438 38.86 1.80 -3.89
CA THR A 438 37.60 1.19 -3.44
C THR A 438 36.57 1.14 -4.57
N ARG A 439 36.48 2.20 -5.38
CA ARG A 439 35.62 2.25 -6.56
C ARG A 439 35.98 1.18 -7.61
N PHE A 440 37.26 0.94 -7.87
CA PHE A 440 37.71 -0.10 -8.83
C PHE A 440 37.38 -1.52 -8.36
N VAL A 441 37.37 -1.76 -7.04
CA VAL A 441 37.02 -3.06 -6.47
C VAL A 441 35.55 -3.16 -6.05
N ASN A 442 34.73 -2.17 -6.42
CA ASN A 442 33.29 -2.08 -6.10
C ASN A 442 32.99 -2.15 -4.59
N VAL A 443 33.79 -1.45 -3.80
CA VAL A 443 33.60 -1.28 -2.35
C VAL A 443 33.23 0.17 -2.04
N ASP A 444 32.19 0.37 -1.23
CA ASP A 444 31.83 1.68 -0.69
C ASP A 444 32.87 2.09 0.39
N PRO A 445 33.56 3.24 0.22
CA PRO A 445 34.63 3.65 1.13
C PRO A 445 34.13 4.03 2.53
N GLU A 446 32.94 4.62 2.63
CA GLU A 446 32.33 5.01 3.91
C GLU A 446 31.98 3.75 4.71
N GLN A 447 31.32 2.79 4.06
CA GLN A 447 30.98 1.51 4.67
C GLN A 447 32.23 0.70 5.07
N ALA A 448 33.29 0.74 4.25
CA ALA A 448 34.54 0.05 4.58
C ALA A 448 35.22 0.60 5.84
N ILE A 449 35.19 1.93 6.04
CA ILE A 449 35.78 2.53 7.24
C ILE A 449 34.89 2.29 8.46
N LEU A 450 33.55 2.37 8.33
CA LEU A 450 32.62 2.07 9.41
C LEU A 450 32.80 0.64 9.93
N LYS A 451 32.91 -0.35 9.03
CA LYS A 451 33.19 -1.75 9.41
C LYS A 451 34.55 -1.91 10.10
N THR A 452 35.53 -1.11 9.71
CA THR A 452 36.85 -1.11 10.36
C THR A 452 36.79 -0.49 11.75
N ASN A 453 36.04 0.59 11.93
CA ASN A 453 35.81 1.25 13.21
C ASN A 453 35.08 0.32 14.18
N LYS A 454 33.97 -0.32 13.76
CA LYS A 454 33.24 -1.30 14.58
C LYS A 454 34.15 -2.45 15.02
N LYS A 455 34.93 -3.02 14.10
CA LYS A 455 35.93 -4.06 14.42
C LYS A 455 37.00 -3.58 15.40
N PHE A 456 37.46 -2.33 15.30
CA PHE A 456 38.41 -1.76 16.26
C PHE A 456 37.77 -1.65 17.64
N GLU A 457 36.55 -1.11 17.72
CA GLU A 457 35.80 -0.94 18.95
C GLU A 457 35.51 -2.27 19.64
N THR A 458 35.01 -3.28 18.92
CA THR A 458 34.76 -4.63 19.47
C THR A 458 36.02 -5.22 20.08
N ARG A 459 37.16 -5.10 19.40
CA ARG A 459 38.45 -5.62 19.89
C ARG A 459 38.97 -4.82 21.07
N PHE A 460 38.76 -3.52 21.08
CA PHE A 460 39.17 -2.68 22.19
C PHE A 460 38.32 -2.96 23.45
N LYS A 461 36.99 -3.10 23.31
CA LYS A 461 36.08 -3.59 24.36
C LYS A 461 36.50 -4.96 24.89
N PHE A 462 36.97 -5.86 24.02
CA PHE A 462 37.53 -7.14 24.45
C PHE A 462 38.77 -6.96 25.35
N ILE A 463 39.68 -6.04 25.00
CA ILE A 463 40.83 -5.70 25.88
C ILE A 463 40.32 -5.20 27.23
N GLU A 464 39.37 -4.26 27.25
CA GLU A 464 38.80 -3.71 28.48
C GLU A 464 38.23 -4.81 29.38
N ASN A 465 37.41 -5.69 28.82
CA ASN A 465 36.83 -6.81 29.55
C ASN A 465 37.91 -7.76 30.07
N ARG A 466 38.93 -8.06 29.26
CA ARG A 466 40.02 -8.95 29.66
C ARG A 466 40.89 -8.35 30.77
N LEU A 467 41.16 -7.05 30.72
CA LEU A 467 41.88 -6.35 31.79
C LEU A 467 41.08 -6.32 33.09
N ASN A 468 39.76 -6.10 32.99
CA ASN A 468 38.85 -6.16 34.14
C ASN A 468 38.83 -7.56 34.79
N GLU A 469 38.77 -8.64 33.99
CA GLU A 469 38.88 -10.02 34.48
C GLU A 469 40.20 -10.29 35.22
N LEU A 470 41.29 -9.70 34.72
CA LEU A 470 42.63 -9.80 35.32
C LEU A 470 42.84 -8.82 36.48
N GLN A 471 41.83 -8.02 36.83
CA GLN A 471 41.90 -6.94 37.83
C GLN A 471 43.07 -5.96 37.60
N LYS A 472 43.39 -5.70 36.32
CA LYS A 472 44.42 -4.74 35.90
C LYS A 472 43.78 -3.53 35.22
N SER A 473 44.41 -2.37 35.34
CA SER A 473 44.06 -1.19 34.54
C SER A 473 44.99 -1.03 33.35
N PHE A 474 44.63 -0.14 32.40
CA PHE A 474 45.51 0.23 31.28
C PHE A 474 46.85 0.82 31.71
N GLN A 475 46.96 1.36 32.92
CA GLN A 475 48.22 1.88 33.46
C GLN A 475 49.14 0.76 33.98
N ASP A 476 48.59 -0.43 34.20
CA ASP A 476 49.28 -1.59 34.78
C ASP A 476 49.80 -2.57 33.71
N VAL A 477 49.58 -2.26 32.42
CA VAL A 477 49.96 -3.13 31.30
C VAL A 477 50.80 -2.39 30.26
N THR A 478 51.74 -3.11 29.64
CA THR A 478 52.55 -2.57 28.54
C THR A 478 51.80 -2.67 27.20
N LEU A 479 52.27 -1.93 26.19
CA LEU A 479 51.77 -2.05 24.81
C LEU A 479 51.87 -3.50 24.30
N GLU A 480 52.93 -4.20 24.66
CA GLU A 480 53.17 -5.59 24.24
C GLU A 480 52.15 -6.55 24.88
N GLU A 481 51.77 -6.32 26.13
CA GLU A 481 50.71 -7.07 26.81
C GLU A 481 49.34 -6.75 26.19
N MET A 482 49.06 -5.49 25.87
CA MET A 482 47.83 -5.09 25.17
C MET A 482 47.75 -5.68 23.76
N ASP A 483 48.86 -5.71 23.01
CA ASP A 483 48.95 -6.34 21.70
C ASP A 483 48.75 -7.85 21.76
N ALA A 484 49.20 -8.51 22.83
CA ALA A 484 48.93 -9.92 23.05
C ALA A 484 47.41 -10.18 23.20
N ILE A 485 46.73 -9.38 24.04
CA ILE A 485 45.28 -9.45 24.24
C ILE A 485 44.52 -9.08 22.95
N TRP A 486 44.98 -8.08 22.21
CA TRP A 486 44.41 -7.72 20.90
C TRP A 486 44.50 -8.88 19.90
N ASN A 487 45.62 -9.61 19.89
CA ASN A 487 45.79 -10.79 19.05
C ASN A 487 44.96 -11.99 19.52
N GLU A 488 44.60 -12.06 20.80
CA GLU A 488 43.56 -12.98 21.30
C GLU A 488 42.18 -12.59 20.76
N ALA A 489 41.82 -11.31 20.82
CA ALA A 489 40.56 -10.78 20.29
C ALA A 489 40.37 -11.10 18.79
N LYS A 490 41.45 -11.09 17.99
CA LYS A 490 41.41 -11.48 16.57
C LYS A 490 41.04 -12.94 16.32
N LYS A 491 41.19 -13.82 17.32
CA LYS A 491 40.92 -15.27 17.21
C LYS A 491 39.51 -15.65 17.65
N VAL A 492 38.88 -14.79 18.44
CA VAL A 492 37.46 -14.92 18.80
C VAL A 492 36.67 -14.43 17.59
N LYS A 493 35.88 -15.32 17.00
CA LYS A 493 35.10 -15.04 15.78
C LYS A 493 33.89 -14.18 16.09
#